data_AF-A0A7C2TJK4-F1
#
_entry.id   AF-A0A7C2TJK4-F1
#
_cell.length_a   1.000
_cell.length_b   1.000
_cell.length_c   1.000
_cell.angle_alpha   90.00
_cell.angle_beta   90.00
_cell.angle_gamma   90.00
#
_symmetry.space_group_name_H-M   'P 1'
#
loop_
_entity.id
_entity.type
_entity.pdbx_description
1 polymer ?
#
loop_
_entity_poly.entity_id
_entity_poly.type
_entity_poly.pdbx_seq_one_letter_code
_entity_poly.pdbx_strand_id
1 'polypeptide(L)'
;SSDDPVKYEYVTFNNVIFWYSLKEFAKAIEDGVKNSLLDLCERIRKDVMENMVKEGRFIYSTDLKGNYDFYDDPTGSILLFPYLGFIEIDSDIFRRTLEWVFSPENPYFIKGKYPGEGNRHVRHPWLHFYSTLILSGIDNDDMIRRMPLDRLLMCETIDENTGKCLTGIHFPGSSGFFIQSMLKKYGHGKA
;
A
#
# COMPACT_ATOMS: atom_id res chain seq x y z
N SER A 1 7.53 -5.20 -0.32
CA SER A 1 7.44 -6.43 -1.09
C SER A 1 7.48 -7.57 -0.11
N SER A 2 6.52 -8.48 -0.19
CA SER A 2 6.34 -9.63 0.69
C SER A 2 7.23 -10.82 0.30
N ASP A 3 7.98 -10.68 -0.79
CA ASP A 3 8.76 -11.72 -1.47
C ASP A 3 7.90 -12.87 -2.03
N ASP A 4 6.58 -12.67 -2.04
CA ASP A 4 5.60 -13.56 -2.65
C ASP A 4 5.77 -13.61 -4.17
N PRO A 5 5.61 -14.79 -4.80
CA PRO A 5 5.57 -14.90 -6.25
C PRO A 5 4.38 -14.12 -6.82
N VAL A 6 4.67 -13.30 -7.82
CA VAL A 6 3.66 -12.53 -8.55
C VAL A 6 2.95 -13.44 -9.55
N LYS A 7 1.64 -13.24 -9.72
CA LYS A 7 0.85 -14.03 -10.69
C LYS A 7 1.14 -13.63 -12.12
N TYR A 8 1.33 -12.33 -12.34
CA TYR A 8 1.74 -11.77 -13.62
C TYR A 8 2.90 -10.78 -13.41
N GLU A 9 3.73 -10.62 -14.44
CA GLU A 9 5.04 -9.96 -14.34
C GLU A 9 4.98 -8.44 -14.14
N TYR A 10 3.94 -7.77 -14.61
CA TYR A 10 3.79 -6.33 -14.45
C TYR A 10 2.97 -6.00 -13.20
N VAL A 11 3.66 -5.73 -12.09
CA VAL A 11 3.06 -5.36 -10.81
C VAL A 11 2.82 -3.85 -10.72
N THR A 12 1.59 -3.45 -10.43
CA THR A 12 1.16 -2.05 -10.41
C THR A 12 1.89 -1.24 -9.35
N PHE A 13 1.99 -1.75 -8.12
CA PHE A 13 2.72 -1.08 -7.05
C PHE A 13 4.18 -0.83 -7.42
N ASN A 14 4.86 -1.82 -8.02
CA ASN A 14 6.26 -1.70 -8.41
C ASN A 14 6.48 -0.60 -9.46
N ASN A 15 5.56 -0.47 -10.41
CA ASN A 15 5.63 0.60 -11.42
C ASN A 15 5.36 1.98 -10.80
N VAL A 16 4.40 2.07 -9.88
CA VAL A 16 4.07 3.34 -9.21
C VAL A 16 5.16 3.78 -8.24
N ILE A 17 5.75 2.88 -7.46
CA ILE A 17 6.86 3.25 -6.57
C ILE A 17 8.10 3.64 -7.37
N PHE A 18 8.40 2.97 -8.48
CA PHE A 18 9.50 3.37 -9.36
C PHE A 18 9.24 4.75 -9.99
N TRP A 19 8.02 4.99 -10.49
CA TRP A 19 7.59 6.31 -10.95
C TRP A 19 7.80 7.39 -9.88
N TYR A 20 7.38 7.12 -8.64
CA TYR A 20 7.56 8.04 -7.52
C TYR A 20 9.03 8.30 -7.25
N SER A 21 9.86 7.26 -7.16
CA SER A 21 11.30 7.38 -6.94
C SER A 21 11.99 8.19 -8.02
N LEU A 22 11.66 7.96 -9.30
CA LEU A 22 12.19 8.74 -10.42
C LEU A 22 11.76 10.21 -10.34
N LYS A 23 10.50 10.46 -10.02
CA LYS A 23 9.95 11.82 -9.87
C LYS A 23 10.64 12.59 -8.74
N GLU A 24 10.84 11.97 -7.58
CA GLU A 24 11.56 12.60 -6.47
C GLU A 24 13.04 12.80 -6.79
N PHE A 25 13.69 11.81 -7.42
CA PHE A 25 15.08 11.94 -7.84
C PHE A 25 15.28 13.07 -8.86
N ALA A 26 14.37 13.20 -9.84
CA ALA A 26 14.40 14.27 -10.83
C ALA A 26 14.30 15.69 -10.21
N LYS A 27 13.67 15.84 -9.04
CA LYS A 27 13.65 17.11 -8.30
C LYS A 27 15.00 17.44 -7.66
N ALA A 28 15.77 16.43 -7.29
CA ALA A 28 17.02 16.56 -6.57
C ALA A 28 18.25 16.77 -7.49
N ILE A 29 18.10 16.59 -8.80
CA ILE A 29 19.20 16.73 -9.77
C ILE A 29 19.01 17.97 -10.67
N GLU A 30 20.12 18.58 -11.07
CA GLU A 30 20.18 19.71 -12.00
C GLU A 30 20.69 19.31 -13.40
N ASP A 31 20.98 18.02 -13.60
CA ASP A 31 21.63 17.47 -14.79
C ASP A 31 20.70 17.40 -16.02
N GLY A 32 21.30 17.34 -17.21
CA GLY A 32 20.63 17.25 -18.51
C GLY A 32 19.76 16.01 -18.70
N VAL A 33 19.84 15.01 -17.82
CA VAL A 33 18.95 13.83 -17.85
C VAL A 33 17.59 14.07 -17.19
N LYS A 34 17.40 15.17 -16.45
CA LYS A 34 16.16 15.48 -15.72
C LYS A 34 14.91 15.38 -16.60
N ASN A 35 14.94 16.00 -17.78
CA ASN A 35 13.79 15.98 -18.68
C ASN A 35 13.47 14.56 -19.17
N SER A 36 14.49 13.76 -19.50
CA SER A 36 14.31 12.36 -19.89
C SER A 36 13.67 11.51 -18.78
N LEU A 37 13.99 11.79 -17.51
CA LEU A 37 13.37 11.13 -16.36
C LEU A 37 11.90 11.54 -16.19
N LEU A 38 11.59 12.84 -16.36
CA LEU A 38 10.21 13.32 -16.32
C LEU A 38 9.37 12.74 -17.47
N ASP A 39 9.92 12.67 -18.69
CA ASP A 39 9.26 12.03 -19.83
C ASP A 39 9.00 10.54 -19.56
N LEU A 40 9.93 9.85 -18.89
CA LEU A 40 9.73 8.47 -18.46
C LEU A 40 8.62 8.37 -17.41
N CYS A 41 8.53 9.32 -16.48
CA CYS A 41 7.46 9.36 -15.49
C CYS A 41 6.08 9.51 -16.15
N GLU A 42 5.96 10.37 -17.17
CA GLU A 42 4.70 10.53 -17.92
C GLU A 42 4.32 9.26 -18.67
N ARG A 43 5.29 8.56 -19.29
CA ARG A 43 5.05 7.26 -19.94
C ARG A 43 4.58 6.20 -18.94
N ILE A 44 5.28 6.03 -17.82
CA ILE A 44 4.89 5.06 -16.78
C ILE A 44 3.49 5.37 -16.25
N ARG A 45 3.20 6.65 -15.97
CA ARG A 45 1.87 7.06 -15.51
C ARG A 45 0.80 6.67 -16.53
N LYS A 46 1.01 6.99 -17.80
CA LYS A 46 0.08 6.63 -18.88
C LYS A 46 -0.11 5.12 -18.96
N ASP A 47 0.97 4.35 -19.00
CA ASP A 47 0.93 2.89 -19.13
C ASP A 47 0.21 2.23 -17.96
N VAL A 48 0.42 2.69 -16.73
CA VAL A 48 -0.28 2.21 -15.53
C VAL A 48 -1.79 2.51 -15.66
N MET A 49 -2.17 3.72 -16.03
CA MET A 49 -3.60 4.09 -16.14
C MET A 49 -4.33 3.32 -17.25
N GLU A 50 -3.67 3.07 -18.38
CA GLU A 50 -4.26 2.35 -19.52
C GLU A 50 -4.33 0.83 -19.28
N ASN A 51 -3.30 0.25 -18.66
CA ASN A 51 -3.15 -1.20 -18.60
C ASN A 51 -3.48 -1.82 -17.24
N MET A 52 -3.35 -1.04 -16.15
CA MET A 52 -3.43 -1.53 -14.77
C MET A 52 -4.67 -1.03 -14.02
N VAL A 53 -5.62 -0.44 -14.75
CA VAL A 53 -6.99 -0.20 -14.28
C VAL A 53 -7.94 -1.12 -15.05
N LYS A 54 -8.70 -1.93 -14.32
CA LYS A 54 -9.74 -2.83 -14.86
C LYS A 54 -11.01 -2.65 -14.05
N GLU A 55 -12.17 -2.65 -14.72
CA GLU A 55 -13.47 -2.44 -14.06
C GLU A 55 -13.53 -1.13 -13.24
N GLY A 56 -12.73 -0.14 -13.63
CA GLY A 56 -12.64 1.15 -12.93
C GLY A 56 -11.93 1.09 -11.57
N ARG A 57 -11.11 0.08 -11.30
CA ARG A 57 -10.25 -0.02 -10.11
C ARG A 57 -8.85 -0.54 -10.49
N PHE A 58 -7.86 -0.33 -9.63
CA PHE A 58 -6.52 -0.86 -9.86
C PHE A 58 -6.49 -2.39 -9.71
N ILE A 59 -5.73 -3.05 -10.58
CA ILE A 59 -5.32 -4.45 -10.42
C ILE A 59 -3.94 -4.51 -9.77
N TYR A 60 -3.59 -5.64 -9.19
CA TYR A 60 -2.25 -5.87 -8.65
C TYR A 60 -1.21 -6.16 -9.72
N SER A 61 -1.55 -7.05 -10.66
CA SER A 61 -0.64 -7.47 -11.72
C SER A 61 -1.35 -7.84 -13.01
N THR A 62 -0.65 -7.69 -14.15
CA THR A 62 -1.11 -8.05 -15.50
C THR A 62 0.03 -8.61 -16.34
N ASP A 63 -0.29 -9.41 -17.37
CA ASP A 63 0.65 -9.88 -18.39
C ASP A 63 0.61 -9.07 -19.69
N LEU A 64 -0.23 -8.02 -19.72
CA LEU A 64 -0.52 -7.19 -20.90
C LEU A 64 -1.09 -7.95 -22.10
N LYS A 65 -1.50 -9.22 -21.93
CA LYS A 65 -2.12 -10.08 -22.96
C LYS A 65 -3.58 -10.38 -22.65
N GLY A 66 -4.17 -9.63 -21.73
CA GLY A 66 -5.57 -9.73 -21.31
C GLY A 66 -5.78 -10.41 -19.97
N ASN A 67 -4.73 -10.97 -19.35
CA ASN A 67 -4.84 -11.58 -18.03
C ASN A 67 -4.42 -10.59 -16.94
N TYR A 68 -5.16 -10.57 -15.84
CA TYR A 68 -4.90 -9.70 -14.72
C TYR A 68 -5.38 -10.29 -13.40
N ASP A 69 -4.98 -9.65 -12.30
CA ASP A 69 -5.20 -10.12 -10.96
C ASP A 69 -5.64 -8.98 -10.04
N PHE A 70 -6.85 -9.08 -9.48
CA PHE A 70 -7.26 -8.22 -8.37
C PHE A 70 -6.68 -8.78 -7.08
N TYR A 71 -5.79 -8.00 -6.46
CA TYR A 71 -5.10 -8.32 -5.22
C TYR A 71 -4.58 -7.00 -4.62
N ASP A 72 -4.25 -7.01 -3.33
CA ASP A 72 -3.46 -5.98 -2.69
C ASP A 72 -2.56 -6.64 -1.64
N ASP A 73 -1.37 -6.06 -1.41
CA ASP A 73 -0.40 -6.63 -0.47
C ASP A 73 -0.02 -5.58 0.58
N PRO A 74 -0.19 -5.85 1.89
CA PRO A 74 0.11 -4.89 2.95
C PRO A 74 1.53 -4.33 2.93
N THR A 75 2.51 -5.05 2.39
CA THR A 75 3.93 -4.64 2.31
C THR A 75 4.28 -3.83 1.05
N GLY A 76 3.32 -3.63 0.16
CA GLY A 76 3.46 -2.97 -1.13
C GLY A 76 2.09 -2.63 -1.70
N SER A 77 1.31 -1.90 -0.90
CA SER A 77 -0.12 -1.76 -1.12
C SER A 77 -0.44 -0.67 -2.13
N ILE A 78 -1.40 -0.95 -3.00
CA ILE A 78 -2.02 -0.01 -3.94
C ILE A 78 -2.71 1.13 -3.18
N LEU A 79 -3.15 0.90 -1.93
CA LEU A 79 -3.72 1.94 -1.10
C LEU A 79 -2.74 3.09 -0.81
N LEU A 80 -1.42 2.91 -1.00
CA LEU A 80 -0.42 3.98 -0.89
C LEU A 80 -0.42 4.97 -2.06
N PHE A 81 -1.16 4.73 -3.14
CA PHE A 81 -1.06 5.56 -4.35
C PHE A 81 -1.41 7.05 -4.12
N PRO A 82 -2.40 7.41 -3.29
CA PRO A 82 -2.63 8.82 -2.94
C PRO A 82 -1.48 9.42 -2.14
N TYR A 83 -0.92 8.67 -1.19
CA TYR A 83 0.25 9.11 -0.42
C TYR A 83 1.47 9.38 -1.33
N LEU A 84 1.69 8.53 -2.34
CA LEU A 84 2.74 8.70 -3.34
C LEU A 84 2.42 9.81 -4.36
N GLY A 85 1.23 10.44 -4.30
CA GLY A 85 0.79 11.46 -5.24
C GLY A 85 0.52 10.93 -6.65
N PHE A 86 0.27 9.62 -6.78
CA PHE A 86 -0.02 8.98 -8.07
C PHE A 86 -1.47 9.18 -8.50
N ILE A 87 -2.41 9.14 -7.56
CA ILE A 87 -3.84 9.31 -7.84
C ILE A 87 -4.47 10.15 -6.74
N GLU A 88 -5.46 10.97 -7.08
CA GLU A 88 -6.22 11.70 -6.05
C GLU A 88 -7.05 10.73 -5.19
N ILE A 89 -7.11 11.01 -3.89
CA ILE A 89 -7.82 10.17 -2.90
C ILE A 89 -9.33 10.10 -3.17
N ASP A 90 -9.91 11.12 -3.80
CA ASP A 90 -11.33 11.20 -4.13
C ASP A 90 -11.64 10.73 -5.56
N SER A 91 -10.63 10.31 -6.32
CA SER A 91 -10.85 9.78 -7.67
C SER A 91 -11.73 8.53 -7.66
N ASP A 92 -12.60 8.39 -8.66
CA ASP A 92 -13.48 7.23 -8.81
C ASP A 92 -12.70 5.91 -8.84
N ILE A 93 -11.53 5.91 -9.47
CA ILE A 93 -10.66 4.73 -9.58
C ILE A 93 -10.15 4.31 -8.21
N PHE A 94 -9.64 5.27 -7.43
CA PHE A 94 -9.13 4.97 -6.09
C PHE A 94 -10.27 4.57 -5.14
N ARG A 95 -11.41 5.27 -5.17
CA ARG A 95 -12.59 4.91 -4.39
C ARG A 95 -13.05 3.47 -4.65
N ARG A 96 -13.17 3.06 -5.91
CA ARG A 96 -13.55 1.69 -6.27
C ARG A 96 -12.50 0.65 -5.87
N THR A 97 -11.22 1.04 -5.92
CA THR A 97 -10.12 0.19 -5.44
C THR A 97 -10.25 -0.02 -3.93
N LEU A 98 -10.45 1.06 -3.18
CA LEU A 98 -10.67 1.02 -1.74
C LEU A 98 -11.90 0.19 -1.37
N GLU A 99 -13.03 0.42 -2.06
CA GLU A 99 -14.26 -0.34 -1.86
C GLU A 99 -14.03 -1.85 -2.06
N TRP A 100 -13.27 -2.25 -3.09
CA TRP A 100 -12.93 -3.66 -3.31
C TRP A 100 -12.00 -4.23 -2.24
N VAL A 101 -10.93 -3.52 -1.87
CA VAL A 101 -9.96 -4.00 -0.86
C VAL A 101 -10.65 -4.32 0.47
N PHE A 102 -11.63 -3.50 0.88
CA PHE A 102 -12.40 -3.71 2.11
C PHE A 102 -13.64 -4.62 1.92
N SER A 103 -13.89 -5.11 0.71
CA SER A 103 -15.07 -5.91 0.40
C SER A 103 -14.89 -7.40 0.75
N PRO A 104 -15.98 -8.17 0.87
CA PRO A 104 -15.92 -9.63 0.95
C PRO A 104 -15.36 -10.31 -0.32
N GLU A 105 -15.25 -9.60 -1.45
CA GLU A 105 -14.66 -10.14 -2.68
C GLU A 105 -13.15 -10.23 -2.60
N ASN A 106 -12.50 -9.43 -1.74
CA ASN A 106 -11.09 -9.59 -1.43
C ASN A 106 -10.93 -10.75 -0.42
N PRO A 107 -10.42 -11.93 -0.83
CA PRO A 107 -10.30 -13.08 0.06
C PRO A 107 -9.19 -12.90 1.12
N TYR A 108 -8.45 -11.81 1.05
CA TYR A 108 -7.37 -11.45 1.98
C TYR A 108 -7.76 -10.32 2.92
N PHE A 109 -8.99 -9.78 2.84
CA PHE A 109 -9.49 -8.88 3.87
C PHE A 109 -10.13 -9.67 5.01
N ILE A 110 -9.51 -9.63 6.20
CA ILE A 110 -9.93 -10.38 7.37
C ILE A 110 -10.80 -9.48 8.25
N LYS A 111 -12.01 -9.97 8.55
CA LYS A 111 -12.93 -9.34 9.50
C LYS A 111 -12.66 -9.86 10.91
N GLY A 112 -12.78 -9.00 11.90
CA GLY A 112 -12.63 -9.35 13.30
C GLY A 112 -12.73 -8.11 14.18
N LYS A 113 -12.32 -8.24 15.43
CA LYS A 113 -12.14 -7.10 16.34
C LYS A 113 -11.05 -6.15 15.84
N TYR A 114 -10.03 -6.72 15.20
CA TYR A 114 -8.91 -6.02 14.57
C TYR A 114 -8.92 -6.41 13.08
N PRO A 115 -9.78 -5.79 12.26
CA PRO A 115 -9.85 -6.11 10.85
C PRO A 115 -8.60 -5.60 10.13
N GLY A 116 -8.25 -6.24 9.03
CA GLY A 116 -7.16 -5.78 8.18
C GLY A 116 -6.88 -6.73 7.03
N GLU A 117 -5.98 -6.32 6.16
CA GLU A 117 -5.55 -7.12 5.02
C GLU A 117 -4.40 -8.06 5.41
N GLY A 118 -4.48 -9.30 4.95
CA GLY A 118 -3.40 -10.27 4.96
C GLY A 118 -2.76 -10.40 3.58
N ASN A 119 -2.07 -11.51 3.33
CA ASN A 119 -1.53 -11.78 2.00
C ASN A 119 -1.74 -13.25 1.62
N ARG A 120 -1.16 -13.67 0.50
CA ARG A 120 -1.27 -15.06 0.01
C ARG A 120 -0.64 -16.08 0.95
N HIS A 121 0.32 -15.64 1.75
CA HIS A 121 1.08 -16.50 2.65
C HIS A 121 0.45 -16.57 4.04
N VAL A 122 -0.16 -15.49 4.52
CA VAL A 122 -0.71 -15.38 5.87
C VAL A 122 -2.06 -14.68 5.83
N ARG A 123 -3.12 -15.45 6.14
CA ARG A 123 -4.52 -14.97 6.19
C ARG A 123 -4.89 -14.40 7.56
N HIS A 124 -4.07 -13.48 8.04
CA HIS A 124 -4.31 -12.72 9.26
C HIS A 124 -3.92 -11.25 9.02
N PRO A 125 -4.54 -10.28 9.72
CA PRO A 125 -4.21 -8.87 9.55
C PRO A 125 -2.72 -8.61 9.72
N TRP A 126 -2.10 -8.06 8.66
CA TRP A 126 -0.74 -7.57 8.72
C TRP A 126 -0.72 -6.18 9.32
N LEU A 127 0.17 -5.93 10.28
CA LEU A 127 0.19 -4.61 10.93
C LEU A 127 0.66 -3.48 9.98
N HIS A 128 1.41 -3.81 8.92
CA HIS A 128 1.75 -2.86 7.85
C HIS A 128 0.53 -2.21 7.20
N PHE A 129 -0.60 -2.91 7.15
CA PHE A 129 -1.85 -2.39 6.60
C PHE A 129 -2.27 -1.10 7.31
N TYR A 130 -2.20 -1.05 8.64
CA TYR A 130 -2.58 0.13 9.41
C TYR A 130 -1.70 1.34 9.08
N SER A 131 -0.38 1.14 8.94
CA SER A 131 0.55 2.19 8.52
C SER A 131 0.19 2.74 7.13
N THR A 132 -0.20 1.86 6.20
CA THR A 132 -0.68 2.25 4.88
C THR A 132 -1.94 3.10 4.97
N LEU A 133 -2.92 2.71 5.79
CA LEU A 133 -4.14 3.49 5.96
C LEU A 133 -3.85 4.90 6.50
N ILE A 134 -2.92 5.01 7.46
CA ILE A 134 -2.50 6.28 8.07
C ILE A 134 -1.86 7.19 7.04
N LEU A 135 -0.91 6.68 6.26
CA LEU A 135 -0.20 7.47 5.26
C LEU A 135 -1.12 7.98 4.16
N SER A 136 -2.08 7.14 3.77
CA SER A 136 -3.06 7.46 2.72
C SER A 136 -4.26 8.26 3.23
N GLY A 137 -4.34 8.58 4.52
CA GLY A 137 -5.43 9.38 5.10
C GLY A 137 -6.80 8.71 5.05
N ILE A 138 -6.84 7.37 5.00
CA ILE A 138 -8.06 6.54 4.96
C ILE A 138 -8.30 5.81 6.29
N ASP A 139 -7.45 6.05 7.27
CA ASP A 139 -7.55 5.45 8.59
C ASP A 139 -8.70 6.05 9.44
N ASN A 140 -8.93 5.40 10.58
CA ASN A 140 -9.79 5.91 11.64
C ASN A 140 -8.99 5.94 12.94
N ASP A 141 -9.03 7.06 13.67
CA ASP A 141 -8.36 7.23 14.96
C ASP A 141 -8.68 6.12 15.97
N ASP A 142 -9.92 5.61 15.96
CA ASP A 142 -10.33 4.52 16.84
C ASP A 142 -9.59 3.20 16.53
N MET A 143 -9.38 2.92 15.25
CA MET A 143 -8.65 1.74 14.78
C MET A 143 -7.18 1.82 15.20
N ILE A 144 -6.54 2.98 15.07
CA ILE A 144 -5.15 3.19 15.52
C ILE A 144 -5.02 2.98 17.03
N ARG A 145 -5.93 3.56 17.82
CA ARG A 145 -5.90 3.45 19.29
C ARG A 145 -6.07 2.03 19.79
N ARG A 146 -6.83 1.21 19.07
CA ARG A 146 -7.10 -0.19 19.42
C ARG A 146 -6.07 -1.15 18.84
N MET A 147 -5.27 -0.73 17.86
CA MET A 147 -4.32 -1.60 17.17
C MET A 147 -3.39 -2.27 18.19
N PRO A 148 -3.33 -3.61 18.22
CA PRO A 148 -2.49 -4.33 19.16
C PRO A 148 -1.02 -4.18 18.78
N LEU A 149 -0.17 -4.11 19.79
CA LEU A 149 1.28 -4.06 19.66
C LEU A 149 1.90 -5.24 20.40
N ASP A 150 3.02 -5.72 19.88
CA ASP A 150 3.90 -6.68 20.53
C ASP A 150 4.89 -5.95 21.45
N ARG A 151 4.47 -5.72 22.70
CA ARG A 151 5.30 -5.05 23.73
C ARG A 151 5.87 -3.71 23.24
N LEU A 152 5.00 -2.87 22.68
CA LEU A 152 5.29 -1.55 22.07
C LEU A 152 5.90 -1.59 20.67
N LEU A 153 6.15 -2.76 20.10
CA LEU A 153 6.62 -2.92 18.73
C LEU A 153 5.51 -3.44 17.82
N MET A 154 5.66 -3.20 16.52
CA MET A 154 4.87 -3.89 15.52
C MET A 154 5.38 -5.32 15.39
N CYS A 155 4.45 -6.27 15.27
CA CYS A 155 4.72 -7.59 14.72
C CYS A 155 4.29 -7.65 13.25
N GLU A 156 4.49 -8.79 12.58
CA GLU A 156 4.06 -8.98 11.20
C GLU A 156 2.54 -9.17 11.12
N THR A 157 2.01 -10.19 11.82
CA THR A 157 0.57 -10.47 11.84
C THR A 157 0.02 -10.70 13.24
N ILE A 158 -1.28 -10.46 13.37
CA ILE A 158 -2.05 -10.63 14.60
C ILE A 158 -3.26 -11.53 14.38
N ASP A 159 -3.70 -12.21 15.42
CA ASP A 159 -5.02 -12.82 15.43
C ASP A 159 -6.09 -11.72 15.45
N GLU A 160 -7.00 -11.74 14.49
CA GLU A 160 -7.99 -10.70 14.23
C GLU A 160 -9.02 -10.53 15.35
N ASN A 161 -9.14 -11.50 16.26
CA ASN A 161 -10.12 -11.49 17.34
C ASN A 161 -9.50 -11.12 18.69
N THR A 162 -8.31 -11.64 18.96
CA THR A 162 -7.61 -11.51 20.24
C THR A 162 -6.54 -10.43 20.21
N GLY A 163 -6.01 -10.09 19.03
CA GLY A 163 -4.89 -9.16 18.86
C GLY A 163 -3.54 -9.76 19.26
N LYS A 164 -3.47 -11.08 19.49
CA LYS A 164 -2.23 -11.77 19.83
C LYS A 164 -1.33 -11.80 18.59
N CYS A 165 -0.07 -11.44 18.76
CA CYS A 165 0.96 -11.62 17.73
C CYS A 165 1.04 -13.10 17.29
N LEU A 166 1.05 -13.33 15.98
CA LEU A 166 1.15 -14.66 15.38
C LEU A 166 2.49 -14.87 14.68
N THR A 167 2.94 -13.91 13.87
CA THR A 167 4.20 -13.98 13.12
C THR A 167 5.03 -12.70 13.27
N GLY A 168 6.33 -12.80 12.98
CA GLY A 168 7.25 -11.66 12.99
C GLY A 168 7.27 -10.90 14.32
N ILE A 169 7.46 -11.62 15.43
CA ILE A 169 7.60 -11.03 16.78
C ILE A 169 8.76 -10.02 16.75
N HIS A 170 8.54 -8.83 17.32
CA HIS A 170 9.48 -7.70 17.31
C HIS A 170 10.00 -7.31 15.92
N PHE A 171 9.12 -6.89 15.00
CA PHE A 171 9.48 -6.53 13.63
C PHE A 171 9.92 -5.06 13.52
N PRO A 172 11.23 -4.75 13.44
CA PRO A 172 11.71 -3.36 13.52
C PRO A 172 11.40 -2.57 12.25
N GLY A 173 11.42 -3.22 11.07
CA GLY A 173 11.05 -2.60 9.81
C GLY A 173 9.60 -2.09 9.81
N SER A 174 8.65 -2.96 10.21
CA SER A 174 7.25 -2.57 10.39
C SER A 174 7.09 -1.47 11.44
N SER A 175 7.87 -1.53 12.53
CA SER A 175 7.82 -0.54 13.61
C SER A 175 8.30 0.83 13.12
N GLY A 176 9.39 0.88 12.36
CA GLY A 176 9.89 2.12 11.76
C GLY A 176 8.89 2.71 10.76
N PHE A 177 8.28 1.88 9.93
CA PHE A 177 7.24 2.31 8.99
C PHE A 177 6.02 2.89 9.71
N PHE A 178 5.57 2.23 10.79
CA PHE A 178 4.48 2.74 11.63
C PHE A 178 4.81 4.09 12.28
N ILE A 179 6.00 4.23 12.87
CA ILE A 179 6.44 5.49 13.46
C ILE A 179 6.46 6.60 12.40
N GLN A 180 6.97 6.32 11.20
CA GLN A 180 6.98 7.29 10.12
C GLN A 180 5.56 7.72 9.72
N SER A 181 4.60 6.79 9.68
CA SER A 181 3.19 7.11 9.41
C SER A 181 2.59 8.02 10.48
N MET A 182 2.86 7.74 11.76
CA MET A 182 2.39 8.54 12.89
C MET A 182 3.02 9.93 12.92
N LEU A 183 4.31 10.04 12.63
CA LEU A 183 5.01 11.33 12.51
C LEU A 183 4.45 12.15 11.36
N LYS A 184 4.09 11.54 10.23
CA LYS A 184 3.46 12.23 9.12
C LYS A 184 2.08 12.78 9.50
N LYS A 185 1.27 11.99 10.22
CA LYS A 185 -0.09 12.38 10.61
C LYS A 185 -0.13 13.42 11.74
N TYR A 186 0.71 13.25 12.78
CA TYR A 186 0.64 14.04 14.02
C TYR A 186 1.86 14.96 14.26
N GLY A 187 2.97 14.77 13.53
CA GLY A 187 4.24 15.44 13.80
C GLY A 187 4.31 16.90 13.37
N HIS A 188 3.37 17.39 12.56
CA HIS A 188 3.38 18.77 12.07
C HIS A 188 2.91 19.83 13.10
N GLY A 189 2.74 19.47 14.38
CA GLY A 189 2.35 20.37 15.47
C GLY A 189 3.47 20.73 16.47
N LYS A 190 4.73 20.36 16.22
CA LYS A 190 5.87 20.74 17.08
C LYS A 190 7.09 21.14 16.23
N ALA A 191 7.10 22.40 15.79
CA ALA A 191 8.29 23.16 15.44
C ALA A 191 8.12 24.57 15.99
#